data_AF-A0A350I652-F1
#
_entry.id   AF-A0A350I652-F1
#
_cell.length_a   1.000
_cell.length_b   1.000
_cell.length_c   1.000
_cell.angle_alpha   90.00
_cell.angle_beta   90.00
_cell.angle_gamma   90.00
#
_symmetry.space_group_name_H-M   'P 1'
#
loop_
_entity.id
_entity.type
_entity.pdbx_description
1 polymer ?
#
loop_
_entity_poly.entity_id
_entity_poly.type
_entity_poly.pdbx_seq_one_letter_code
_entity_poly.pdbx_strand_id
1 'polypeptide(L)' 'MDMNKRWTQEDKQYLKENYKVIHTADICKKLQVTESQLYSQIHYLRKRGWTFNNRRAHA' A
#
# COMPACT_ATOMS: atom_id res chain seq x y z
N MET A 1 6.43 15.45 -6.90
CA MET A 1 6.43 14.21 -6.08
C MET A 1 7.81 13.60 -6.16
N ASP A 2 8.42 13.31 -5.01
CA ASP A 2 9.76 12.72 -4.95
C ASP A 2 9.77 11.30 -5.53
N MET A 3 10.61 11.06 -6.53
CA MET A 3 10.75 9.73 -7.14
C MET A 3 11.38 8.70 -6.19
N ASN A 4 12.04 9.15 -5.11
CA ASN A 4 12.79 8.28 -4.19
C ASN A 4 12.24 8.35 -2.75
N LYS A 5 10.93 8.18 -2.58
CA LYS A 5 10.31 8.09 -1.26
C LYS A 5 10.87 6.88 -0.48
N ARG A 6 11.32 7.11 0.75
CA ARG A 6 11.66 6.05 1.71
C ARG A 6 10.37 5.51 2.36
N TRP A 7 10.10 4.23 2.17
CA TRP A 7 8.97 3.55 2.80
C TRP A 7 9.31 3.12 4.23
N THR A 8 8.71 3.82 5.20
CA THR A 8 8.80 3.44 6.62
C THR A 8 8.02 2.16 6.90
N GLN A 9 8.22 1.58 8.08
CA GLN A 9 7.42 0.44 8.51
C GLN A 9 5.94 0.83 8.71
N GLU A 10 5.68 2.02 9.23
CA GLU A 10 4.32 2.57 9.39
C GLU A 10 3.61 2.73 8.04
N ASP A 11 4.30 3.27 7.02
CA ASP A 11 3.74 3.40 5.67
C ASP A 11 3.33 2.04 5.09
N LYS A 12 4.18 1.02 5.28
CA LYS A 12 3.93 -0.35 4.81
C LYS A 12 2.75 -0.99 5.55
N GLN A 13 2.66 -0.76 6.85
CA GLN A 13 1.57 -1.28 7.67
C GLN A 13 0.24 -0.60 7.30
N TYR A 14 0.22 0.73 7.19
CA TYR A 14 -0.93 1.50 6.73
C TYR A 14 -1.39 1.01 5.36
N LEU A 15 -0.46 0.83 4.42
CA LEU A 15 -0.75 0.27 3.11
C LEU A 15 -1.37 -1.13 3.20
N LYS A 16 -0.83 -2.03 4.03
CA LYS A 16 -1.37 -3.39 4.19
C LYS A 16 -2.80 -3.41 4.73
N GLU A 17 -3.10 -2.53 5.68
CA GLU A 17 -4.41 -2.46 6.34
C GLU A 17 -5.48 -1.79 5.47
N ASN A 18 -5.08 -0.81 4.66
CA ASN A 18 -6.01 0.03 3.91
C ASN A 18 -6.12 -0.36 2.43
N TYR A 19 -5.14 -1.09 1.88
CA TYR A 19 -5.17 -1.52 0.49
C TYR A 19 -6.32 -2.50 0.25
N LYS A 20 -7.19 -2.16 -0.72
CA LYS A 20 -8.49 -2.81 -1.00
C LYS A 20 -9.58 -2.59 0.06
N VAL A 21 -9.35 -1.75 1.06
CA VAL A 21 -10.36 -1.31 2.02
C VAL A 21 -10.89 0.08 1.67
N ILE A 22 -9.98 1.00 1.33
CA ILE A 22 -10.31 2.35 0.86
C ILE A 22 -9.79 2.56 -0.58
N HIS A 23 -10.17 3.69 -1.20
CA HIS A 23 -9.71 4.02 -2.54
C HIS A 23 -8.20 4.26 -2.58
N THR A 24 -7.55 3.73 -3.61
CA THR A 24 -6.12 3.91 -3.89
C THR A 24 -5.70 5.38 -3.86
N ALA A 25 -6.55 6.28 -4.39
CA ALA A 25 -6.30 7.70 -4.41
C ALA A 25 -6.16 8.30 -2.99
N ASP A 26 -6.95 7.84 -2.01
CA ASP A 26 -6.86 8.32 -0.63
C ASP A 26 -5.59 7.82 0.06
N ILE A 27 -5.18 6.58 -0.23
CA ILE A 27 -3.90 6.02 0.23
C ILE A 27 -2.74 6.84 -0.36
N CYS A 28 -2.78 7.14 -1.65
CA CYS A 28 -1.79 7.97 -2.32
C CYS A 28 -1.69 9.36 -1.70
N LYS A 29 -2.82 10.02 -1.41
CA LYS A 29 -2.86 11.33 -0.74
C LYS A 29 -2.27 11.26 0.66
N LYS A 30 -2.67 10.26 1.45
CA LYS A 30 -2.19 10.09 2.84
C LYS A 30 -0.68 9.84 2.89
N LEU A 31 -0.18 9.02 1.97
CA LEU A 31 1.23 8.67 1.90
C LEU A 31 2.05 9.63 1.02
N GLN A 32 1.44 10.64 0.40
CA GLN A 32 2.08 11.58 -0.52
C GLN A 32 2.89 10.89 -1.64
N VAL A 33 2.32 9.83 -2.23
CA VAL A 33 2.93 9.07 -3.34
C VAL A 33 2.06 9.10 -4.58
N THR A 34 2.68 8.86 -5.73
CA THR A 34 1.94 8.54 -6.97
C THR A 34 1.36 7.12 -6.90
N GLU A 35 0.34 6.86 -7.72
CA GLU A 35 -0.18 5.50 -7.90
C GLU A 35 0.89 4.53 -8.41
N SER A 36 1.77 4.97 -9.31
CA SER A 36 2.88 4.14 -9.81
C SER A 36 3.84 3.70 -8.69
N GLN A 37 4.19 4.62 -7.78
CA GLN A 37 4.99 4.30 -6.60
C GLN A 37 4.28 3.35 -5.65
N LEU A 38 2.97 3.55 -5.46
CA LEU A 38 2.14 2.67 -4.64
C LEU A 38 2.13 1.25 -5.20
N TYR A 39 1.86 1.08 -6.50
CA TYR A 39 1.85 -0.24 -7.16
C TYR A 39 3.22 -0.91 -7.15
N SER A 40 4.30 -0.15 -7.38
CA SER A 40 5.67 -0.65 -7.26
C SER A 40 5.95 -1.17 -5.84
N GLN A 41 5.49 -0.45 -4.82
CA GLN A 41 5.63 -0.88 -3.43
C GLN A 41 4.79 -2.12 -3.11
N ILE A 42 3.55 -2.19 -3.59
CA ILE A 42 2.70 -3.37 -3.42
C ILE A 42 3.37 -4.59 -4.04
N HIS A 43 3.92 -4.46 -5.25
CA HIS A 43 4.66 -5.53 -5.92
C HIS A 43 5.88 -5.96 -5.12
N TYR A 44 6.68 -5.00 -4.63
CA TYR A 44 7.84 -5.26 -3.78
C TYR A 44 7.46 -6.03 -2.50
N LEU A 45 6.38 -5.61 -1.82
CA LEU A 45 5.88 -6.25 -0.61
C LEU A 45 5.38 -7.68 -0.89
N ARG A 46 4.65 -7.89 -1.99
CA ARG A 46 4.22 -9.25 -2.40
C ARG A 46 5.39 -10.20 -2.62
N LYS A 47 6.46 -9.74 -3.27
CA LYS A 47 7.69 -10.54 -3.44
C LYS A 47 8.35 -10.93 -2.12
N ARG A 48 8.10 -10.16 -1.05
CA ARG A 48 8.59 -10.42 0.32
C ARG A 48 7.59 -11.20 1.17
N GLY A 49 6.55 -11.77 0.58
CA GLY A 49 5.54 -12.57 1.29
C GLY A 49 4.50 -11.75 2.05
N TRP A 50 4.40 -10.44 1.82
CA TRP A 50 3.33 -9.65 2.42
C TRP A 50 2.00 -9.96 1.74
N THR A 51 1.04 -10.36 2.54
CA THR A 51 -0.36 -10.50 2.15
C THR A 51 -1.10 -9.21 2.49
N PHE A 52 -2.00 -8.81 1.60
CA PHE A 52 -2.90 -7.68 1.82
C PHE A 52 -4.24 -8.21 2.28
N ASN A 53 -4.93 -7.46 3.14
CA ASN A 53 -6.16 -7.93 3.74
C ASN A 53 -7.21 -8.15 2.64
N ASN A 54 -7.48 -9.41 2.31
CA ASN A 54 -8.55 -9.79 1.39
C ASN A 54 -9.72 -10.14 2.29
N ARG A 55 -10.62 -9.18 2.56
CA ARG A 55 -11.87 -9.49 3.27
C ARG A 55 -12.74 -10.39 2.39
N ARG A 56 -12.42 -11.67 2.40
CA ARG A 56 -13.30 -12.79 2.10
C ARG A 56 -13.32 -13.65 3.38
N ALA A 57 -13.95 -13.11 4.41
CA ALA A 57 -14.32 -13.83 5.61
C ALA A 57 -15.64 -13.22 6.13
N HIS A 58 -16.71 -13.48 5.38
CA HIS A 58 -18.04 -13.59 5.94
C HIS A 58 -18.51 -14.98 5.51
N ALA A 59 -18.25 -15.94 6.39
CA ALA A 59 -19.03 -17.17 6.50
C ALA A 59 -20.13 -16.91 7.54
#